data_AF-A0A8T5FH96-F1
#
_entry.id   AF-A0A8T5FH96-F1
#
_cell.length_a   1.000
_cell.length_b   1.000
_cell.length_c   1.000
_cell.angle_alpha   90.00
_cell.angle_beta   90.00
_cell.angle_gamma   90.00
#
_symmetry.space_group_name_H-M   'P 1'
#
loop_
_entity.id
_entity.type
_entity.pdbx_description
1 polymer ?
#
loop_
_entity_poly.entity_id
_entity_poly.type
_entity_poly.pdbx_seq_one_letter_code
_entity_poly.pdbx_strand_id
1 'polypeptide(L)' 'MATSKKKDILKNRGRNRTVRPKTFKNEENAKKYGDSLKNKYEIDKIGSNSRPKYRVKLSN' A
#
# COMPACT_ATOMS: atom_id res chain seq x y z
N MET A 1 37.25 9.10 -6.39
CA MET A 1 36.48 7.85 -6.15
C MET A 1 35.33 7.78 -7.14
N ALA A 2 35.42 6.97 -8.20
CA ALA A 2 34.37 6.87 -9.21
C ALA A 2 33.23 5.95 -8.73
N THR A 3 32.04 6.49 -8.50
CA THR A 3 30.84 5.70 -8.21
C THR A 3 30.37 5.02 -9.49
N SER A 4 30.69 3.73 -9.62
CA SER A 4 30.26 2.90 -10.75
C SER A 4 28.73 2.94 -10.90
N LYS A 5 28.23 3.23 -12.11
CA LYS A 5 26.80 3.25 -12.48
C LYS A 5 26.06 1.97 -12.05
N LYS A 6 26.76 0.84 -11.97
CA LYS A 6 26.22 -0.45 -11.52
C LYS A 6 25.80 -0.46 -10.03
N LYS A 7 26.51 0.29 -9.18
CA LYS A 7 26.17 0.44 -7.74
C LYS A 7 24.90 1.29 -7.54
N ASP A 8 24.70 2.32 -8.34
CA ASP A 8 23.52 3.19 -8.20
C ASP A 8 22.23 2.52 -8.70
N ILE A 9 22.32 1.69 -9.74
CA ILE A 9 21.18 0.87 -10.22
C ILE A 9 20.73 -0.12 -9.13
N LEU A 10 21.67 -0.77 -8.43
CA LEU A 10 21.35 -1.69 -7.34
C LEU A 10 20.72 -0.98 -6.14
N LYS A 11 21.16 0.24 -5.80
CA LYS A 11 20.58 1.05 -4.72
C LYS A 11 19.14 1.52 -5.02
N ASN A 12 18.80 1.68 -6.30
CA ASN A 12 17.49 2.17 -6.74
C ASN A 12 16.50 1.05 -7.09
N ARG A 13 16.96 -0.21 -7.24
CA ARG A 13 16.14 -1.38 -7.62
C ARG A 13 15.00 -1.72 -6.65
N GLY A 14 14.99 -1.15 -5.45
CA GLY A 14 13.94 -1.33 -4.44
C GLY A 14 13.15 -0.06 -4.06
N ARG A 15 13.62 1.14 -4.44
CA ARG A 15 13.05 2.42 -3.97
C ARG A 15 11.81 2.87 -4.75
N ASN A 16 11.71 2.51 -6.03
CA ASN A 16 10.55 2.81 -6.89
C ASN A 16 9.52 1.67 -6.92
N ARG A 17 9.41 0.86 -5.86
CA ARG A 17 8.29 -0.09 -5.75
C ARG A 17 7.08 0.71 -5.30
N THR A 18 6.08 0.84 -6.17
CA THR A 18 4.75 1.35 -5.77
C THR A 18 4.31 0.58 -4.53
N VAL A 19 4.14 1.28 -3.40
CA VAL A 19 3.72 0.66 -2.14
C VAL A 19 2.41 -0.05 -2.41
N ARG A 20 2.41 -1.38 -2.25
CA ARG A 20 1.21 -2.16 -2.50
C ARG A 20 0.14 -1.71 -1.50
N PRO A 21 -1.07 -1.34 -1.95
CA PRO A 21 -2.10 -0.85 -1.05
C PRO A 21 -2.44 -1.94 -0.02
N LYS A 22 -2.57 -1.54 1.25
CA LYS A 22 -2.87 -2.49 2.33
C LYS A 22 -4.30 -3.02 2.19
N THR A 23 -4.42 -4.34 2.25
CA THR A 23 -5.70 -5.06 2.17
C THR A 23 -5.93 -5.88 3.42
N PHE A 24 -7.15 -5.86 3.95
CA PHE A 24 -7.57 -6.55 5.17
C PHE A 24 -8.66 -7.58 4.84
N LYS A 25 -8.77 -8.64 5.65
CA LYS A 25 -9.86 -9.62 5.52
C LYS A 25 -11.17 -9.17 6.17
N ASN A 26 -11.07 -8.19 7.08
CA ASN A 26 -12.20 -7.64 7.84
C ASN A 26 -12.26 -6.12 7.61
N GLU A 27 -13.46 -5.59 7.48
CA GLU A 27 -13.73 -4.16 7.28
C GLU A 27 -13.33 -3.34 8.50
N GLU A 28 -13.59 -3.85 9.71
CA GLU A 28 -13.27 -3.16 10.96
C GLU A 28 -11.76 -2.86 11.09
N ASN A 29 -10.92 -3.83 10.70
CA ASN A 29 -9.48 -3.67 10.70
C ASN A 29 -9.01 -2.69 9.61
N ALA A 30 -9.71 -2.66 8.47
CA ALA A 30 -9.45 -1.67 7.43
C ALA A 30 -9.78 -0.25 7.91
N LYS A 31 -10.89 -0.08 8.63
CA LYS A 31 -11.27 1.19 9.28
C LYS A 31 -10.25 1.62 10.32
N LYS A 32 -9.89 0.75 11.28
CA LYS A 32 -8.85 1.05 12.28
C LYS A 32 -7.53 1.50 11.65
N TYR A 33 -7.12 0.87 10.54
CA TYR A 33 -5.93 1.32 9.82
C TYR A 33 -6.16 2.65 9.11
N GLY A 34 -7.30 2.83 8.43
CA GLY A 34 -7.66 4.08 7.78
C GLY A 34 -7.72 5.25 8.75
N ASP A 35 -8.36 5.10 9.90
CA ASP A 35 -8.47 6.12 10.95
C ASP A 35 -7.10 6.49 11.53
N SER A 36 -6.14 5.57 11.51
CA SER A 36 -4.75 5.86 11.90
C SER A 36 -4.01 6.71 10.86
N LEU A 37 -4.50 6.78 9.62
CA LEU A 37 -3.96 7.65 8.59
C LEU A 37 -4.46 9.07 8.85
N LYS A 38 -3.53 10.03 8.98
CA LYS A 38 -3.86 11.46 9.14
C LYS A 38 -4.51 12.10 7.90
N ASN A 39 -4.80 11.30 6.88
CA ASN A 39 -5.29 11.72 5.57
C ASN A 39 -6.68 11.15 5.33
N LYS A 40 -7.46 11.80 4.46
CA LYS A 40 -8.72 11.23 3.97
C LYS A 40 -8.45 9.88 3.32
N TYR A 41 -9.31 8.91 3.59
CA TYR A 41 -9.18 7.57 3.06
C TYR A 41 -10.54 7.01 2.65
N GLU A 42 -10.51 6.05 1.72
CA GLU A 42 -11.65 5.27 1.28
C GLU A 42 -11.36 3.79 1.45
N ILE A 43 -12.42 3.00 1.66
CA ILE A 43 -12.34 1.54 1.76
C ILE A 43 -13.08 0.91 0.58
N ASP A 44 -12.34 0.25 -0.29
CA ASP A 44 -12.92 -0.58 -1.35
C ASP A 44 -13.11 -2.01 -0.85
N LYS A 45 -14.32 -2.54 -0.97
CA LYS A 45 -14.54 -3.99 -0.89
C LYS A 45 -14.10 -4.64 -2.22
N ILE A 46 -13.12 -5.53 -2.15
CA ILE A 46 -12.57 -6.28 -3.28
C ILE A 46 -12.66 -7.80 -3.02
N GLY A 47 -12.59 -8.60 -4.09
CA GLY A 47 -12.68 -10.06 -4.01
C GLY A 47 -14.11 -10.59 -4.06
N SER A 48 -14.24 -11.91 -3.93
CA SER A 48 -15.54 -12.59 -4.00
C SER A 48 -16.35 -12.43 -2.72
N ASN A 49 -17.68 -12.53 -2.81
CA ASN A 49 -18.56 -12.46 -1.63
C ASN A 49 -18.26 -13.53 -0.57
N SER A 50 -17.75 -14.70 -0.98
CA SER A 50 -17.32 -15.77 -0.06
C SER A 50 -16.01 -15.47 0.67
N ARG A 51 -15.17 -14.58 0.13
CA ARG A 51 -13.86 -14.21 0.67
C ARG A 51 -13.58 -12.72 0.42
N PRO A 52 -14.35 -11.83 1.06
CA PRO A 52 -14.18 -10.41 0.86
C PRO A 52 -12.84 -9.95 1.43
N LYS A 53 -12.26 -8.95 0.79
CA LYS A 53 -11.11 -8.19 1.28
C LYS A 53 -11.43 -6.71 1.19
N TYR A 54 -10.81 -5.92 2.05
CA TYR A 54 -11.05 -4.48 2.17
C TYR A 54 -9.74 -3.76 1.94
N ARG A 55 -9.66 -2.97 0.87
CA ARG A 55 -8.46 -2.21 0.51
C ARG A 55 -8.63 -0.77 0.98
N VAL A 56 -7.66 -0.28 1.72
CA VAL A 56 -7.60 1.14 2.12
C VAL A 56 -6.84 1.91 1.03
N LYS A 57 -7.46 2.96 0.51
CA LYS A 57 -6.87 3.94 -0.41
C LYS A 57 -6.87 5.31 0.25
N LEU A 58 -5.83 6.09 -0.04
CA LEU A 58 -5.87 7.51 0.29
C LEU A 58 -6.78 8.21 -0.72
N SER A 59 -7.74 8.99 -0.22
CA SER A 59 -8.51 9.91 -1.04
C SER A 59 -7.72 11.21 -1.15
N ASN A 60 -7.58 11.72 -2.38
CA ASN A 60 -7.13 13.09 -2.59
C ASN A 60 -8.23 14.09 -2.22
#